data_AF-A0A832ZEF8-F1
#
_entry.id   AF-A0A832ZEF8-F1
#
_cell.length_a   1.000
_cell.length_b   1.000
_cell.length_c   1.000
_cell.angle_alpha   90.00
_cell.angle_beta   90.00
_cell.angle_gamma   90.00
#
_symmetry.space_group_name_H-M   'P 1'
#
loop_
_entity.id
_entity.type
_entity.pdbx_description
1 polymer ?
#
loop_
_entity_poly.entity_id
_entity_poly.type
_entity_poly.pdbx_seq_one_letter_code
_entity_poly.pdbx_strand_id
1 'polypeptide(L)'
;MVMLREKEVEAVKPLAILVYERLSLILFGGVARKLVRTFELDKLFEEAGIYATPTLYMAKVLMASFLAFIVSTFIGLSLYLSSPSMVLLLVVILVSCFTPLAALMVGFLVPFAKRSGRRNGVRFELPYLAVYMTIMALGGLAPERILEKIASIRLFKYIRLEAQRIVRDVKIFGLDPLTAIERNAYSHPCKEYTELMLGYTTTVRIGGDVIHY
;
A
#
# COMPACT_ATOMS: atom_id res chain seq x y z
N MET A 1 11.51 16.23 13.39
CA MET A 1 12.31 15.13 12.82
C MET A 1 11.80 14.58 11.48
N VAL A 2 10.50 14.70 11.15
CA VAL A 2 9.93 14.22 9.86
C VAL A 2 10.45 15.02 8.64
N MET A 3 10.67 16.33 8.76
CA MET A 3 11.16 17.17 7.66
C MET A 3 12.63 16.96 7.26
N LEU A 4 13.45 16.35 8.12
CA LEU A 4 14.86 16.07 7.79
C LEU A 4 15.02 14.78 6.97
N ARG A 5 14.05 13.86 7.05
CA ARG A 5 14.08 12.57 6.34
C ARG A 5 13.62 12.67 4.89
N GLU A 6 12.84 13.69 4.52
CA GLU A 6 12.50 13.96 3.12
C GLU A 6 13.74 14.34 2.31
N LYS A 7 14.65 15.16 2.87
CA LYS A 7 15.85 15.63 2.17
C LYS A 7 16.85 14.51 1.82
N GLU A 8 17.03 13.51 2.69
CA GLU A 8 17.98 12.42 2.41
C GLU A 8 17.44 11.38 1.41
N VAL A 9 16.12 11.17 1.36
CA VAL A 9 15.51 10.26 0.37
C VAL A 9 15.39 10.93 -1.01
N GLU A 10 15.29 12.27 -1.07
CA GLU A 10 15.38 13.01 -2.34
C GLU A 10 16.77 12.88 -3.00
N ALA A 11 17.86 12.72 -2.24
CA ALA A 11 19.23 12.78 -2.77
C ALA A 11 19.66 11.60 -3.68
N VAL A 12 18.95 10.46 -3.64
CA VAL A 12 19.28 9.25 -4.44
C VAL A 12 18.33 9.06 -5.63
N LYS A 13 17.27 9.87 -5.73
CA LYS A 13 16.33 9.78 -6.86
C LYS A 13 16.90 10.53 -8.08
N PRO A 14 16.79 9.98 -9.30
CA PRO A 14 17.17 10.72 -10.49
C PRO A 14 16.37 12.02 -10.57
N LEU A 15 17.04 13.11 -10.95
CA LEU A 15 16.48 14.48 -10.99
C LEU A 15 15.13 14.53 -11.73
N ALA A 16 14.96 13.74 -12.78
CA ALA A 16 13.71 13.65 -13.54
C ALA A 16 12.49 13.24 -12.68
N ILE A 17 12.66 12.30 -11.75
CA ILE A 17 11.55 11.83 -10.89
C ILE A 17 11.14 12.93 -9.90
N LEU A 18 12.10 13.67 -9.37
CA LEU A 18 11.84 14.77 -8.44
C LEU A 18 11.12 15.93 -9.14
N VAL A 19 11.55 16.26 -10.37
CA VAL A 19 10.88 17.27 -11.18
C VAL A 19 9.44 16.86 -11.47
N TYR A 20 9.20 15.60 -11.84
CA TYR A 20 7.85 15.07 -12.05
C TYR A 20 6.99 15.12 -10.78
N GLU A 21 7.54 14.72 -9.63
CA GLU A 21 6.89 14.79 -8.32
C GLU A 21 6.44 16.22 -8.00
N ARG A 22 7.34 17.20 -8.16
CA ARG A 22 7.03 18.60 -7.86
C ARG A 22 6.01 19.19 -8.83
N LEU A 23 6.17 18.95 -10.13
CA LEU A 23 5.23 19.43 -11.14
C LEU A 23 3.83 18.87 -10.91
N SER A 24 3.72 17.57 -10.59
CA SER A 24 2.43 16.95 -10.28
C SER A 24 1.74 17.60 -9.07
N LEU A 25 2.48 17.90 -8.01
CA LEU A 25 1.95 18.54 -6.81
C LEU A 25 1.52 19.99 -7.04
N ILE A 26 2.29 20.75 -7.82
CA ILE A 26 1.98 22.16 -8.10
C ILE A 26 0.70 22.26 -8.95
N LEU A 27 0.58 21.43 -9.99
CA LEU A 27 -0.54 21.48 -10.93
C LEU A 27 -1.82 20.84 -10.36
N PHE A 28 -1.69 19.70 -9.67
CA PHE A 28 -2.83 18.89 -9.24
C PHE A 28 -3.00 18.76 -7.73
N GLY A 29 -2.15 19.38 -6.91
CA GLY A 29 -2.17 19.23 -5.45
C GLY A 29 -3.46 19.72 -4.78
N GLY A 30 -4.16 20.69 -5.37
CA GLY A 30 -5.47 21.13 -4.89
C GLY A 30 -6.55 20.06 -5.07
N VAL A 31 -6.67 19.55 -6.30
CA VAL A 31 -7.64 18.50 -6.67
C VAL A 31 -7.32 17.19 -5.94
N ALA A 32 -6.04 16.81 -5.90
CA ALA A 32 -5.56 15.61 -5.21
C ALA A 32 -5.92 15.62 -3.72
N ARG A 33 -5.76 16.75 -3.02
CA ARG A 33 -6.14 16.87 -1.60
C ARG A 33 -7.65 16.73 -1.38
N LYS A 34 -8.47 17.31 -2.25
CA LYS A 34 -9.93 17.17 -2.17
C LYS A 34 -10.32 15.70 -2.35
N LEU A 35 -9.70 15.03 -3.32
CA LEU A 35 -9.95 13.63 -3.64
C LEU A 35 -9.51 12.67 -2.53
N VAL A 36 -8.35 12.91 -1.93
CA VAL A 36 -7.85 12.15 -0.76
C VAL A 36 -8.81 12.25 0.41
N ARG A 37 -9.35 13.45 0.68
CA ARG A 37 -10.31 13.67 1.76
C ARG A 37 -11.65 13.00 1.49
N THR A 38 -12.19 13.12 0.27
CA THR A 38 -13.49 12.54 -0.08
C THR A 38 -13.48 11.01 -0.03
N PHE A 39 -12.37 10.38 -0.41
CA PHE A 39 -12.24 8.91 -0.43
C PHE A 39 -11.49 8.33 0.77
N GLU A 40 -11.18 9.15 1.79
CA GLU A 40 -10.41 8.77 2.99
C GLU A 40 -9.16 7.94 2.65
N LEU A 41 -8.41 8.35 1.63
CA LEU A 41 -7.30 7.56 1.09
C LEU A 41 -6.16 7.40 2.09
N ASP A 42 -6.08 8.25 3.11
CA ASP A 42 -5.11 8.12 4.20
C ASP A 42 -5.26 6.77 4.91
N LYS A 43 -6.48 6.42 5.32
CA LYS A 43 -6.79 5.13 5.95
C LYS A 43 -6.57 3.96 4.98
N LEU A 44 -6.94 4.14 3.72
CA LEU A 44 -6.79 3.10 2.71
C LEU A 44 -5.31 2.77 2.41
N PHE A 45 -4.43 3.78 2.43
CA PHE A 45 -3.00 3.61 2.20
C PHE A 45 -2.31 2.93 3.38
N GLU A 46 -2.69 3.30 4.59
CA GLU A 46 -2.25 2.63 5.82
C GLU A 46 -2.63 1.15 5.79
N GLU A 47 -3.91 0.85 5.52
CA GLU A 47 -4.39 -0.53 5.41
C GLU A 47 -3.78 -1.29 4.21
N ALA A 48 -3.49 -0.62 3.10
CA ALA A 48 -2.81 -1.23 1.94
C ALA A 48 -1.31 -1.46 2.17
N GLY A 49 -0.73 -0.92 3.25
CA GLY A 49 0.70 -0.98 3.53
C GLY A 49 1.53 -0.21 2.49
N ILE A 50 1.03 0.95 2.08
CA ILE A 50 1.70 1.85 1.13
C ILE A 50 2.34 3.00 1.92
N TYR A 51 3.67 3.04 1.98
CA TYR A 51 4.44 4.07 2.69
C TYR A 51 4.67 5.35 1.86
N ALA A 52 3.68 5.76 1.06
CA ALA A 52 3.75 6.96 0.24
C ALA A 52 2.65 7.95 0.64
N THR A 53 2.93 9.25 0.58
CA THR A 53 1.95 10.28 0.89
C THR A 53 0.75 10.16 -0.09
N PRO A 54 -0.49 9.99 0.40
CA PRO A 54 -1.66 9.78 -0.47
C PRO A 54 -1.88 10.93 -1.45
N THR A 55 -1.59 12.16 -1.00
CA THR A 55 -1.66 13.37 -1.84
C THR A 55 -0.69 13.32 -3.01
N LEU A 56 0.54 12.87 -2.80
CA LEU A 56 1.55 12.73 -3.85
C LEU A 56 1.16 11.64 -4.84
N TYR A 57 0.65 10.50 -4.37
CA TYR A 57 0.19 9.43 -5.24
C TYR A 57 -0.94 9.90 -6.16
N MET A 58 -1.97 10.55 -5.60
CA MET A 58 -3.10 11.03 -6.40
C MET A 58 -2.71 12.15 -7.37
N ALA A 59 -1.81 13.04 -6.97
CA ALA A 59 -1.27 14.05 -7.87
C ALA A 59 -0.53 13.42 -9.07
N LYS A 60 0.26 12.35 -8.84
CA LYS A 60 0.92 11.60 -9.92
C LYS A 60 -0.06 10.89 -10.85
N VAL A 61 -1.13 10.31 -10.31
CA VAL A 61 -2.18 9.66 -11.10
C VAL A 61 -2.91 10.69 -11.97
N LEU A 62 -3.29 11.84 -11.41
CA LEU A 62 -3.89 12.94 -12.16
C LEU A 62 -2.97 13.47 -13.26
N MET A 63 -1.69 13.66 -12.95
CA MET A 63 -0.68 14.08 -13.92
C MET A 63 -0.50 13.05 -15.04
N ALA A 64 -0.45 11.76 -14.72
CA ALA A 64 -0.32 10.70 -15.70
C ALA A 64 -1.53 10.64 -16.63
N SER A 65 -2.75 10.79 -16.10
CA SER A 65 -3.97 10.87 -16.90
C SER A 65 -3.99 12.11 -17.80
N PHE A 66 -3.49 13.25 -17.32
CA PHE A 66 -3.37 14.46 -18.13
C PHE A 66 -2.36 14.29 -19.27
N LEU A 67 -1.20 13.67 -19.02
CA LEU A 67 -0.25 13.33 -20.08
C LEU A 67 -0.87 12.35 -21.09
N ALA A 68 -1.58 11.33 -20.61
CA ALA A 68 -2.25 10.36 -21.48
C ALA A 68 -3.26 11.04 -22.41
N PHE A 69 -3.98 12.05 -21.92
CA PHE A 69 -4.87 12.89 -22.74
C PHE A 69 -4.10 13.68 -23.81
N ILE A 70 -2.99 14.33 -23.46
CA ILE A 70 -2.16 15.07 -24.43
C ILE A 70 -1.61 14.13 -25.51
N VAL A 71 -1.11 12.97 -25.11
CA VAL A 71 -0.55 11.99 -26.05
C VAL A 71 -1.64 11.42 -26.96
N SER A 72 -2.81 11.05 -26.41
CA SER A 72 -3.90 10.50 -27.24
C SER A 72 -4.46 11.52 -28.22
N THR A 73 -4.60 12.78 -27.78
CA THR A 73 -5.08 13.87 -28.64
C THR A 73 -4.08 14.18 -29.75
N PHE A 74 -2.77 14.19 -29.45
CA PHE A 74 -1.73 14.41 -30.46
C PHE A 74 -1.68 13.30 -31.50
N ILE A 75 -1.72 12.04 -31.06
CA ILE A 75 -1.77 10.88 -31.96
C ILE A 75 -3.05 10.93 -32.82
N GLY A 76 -4.20 11.19 -32.20
CA GLY A 76 -5.47 11.29 -32.89
C GLY A 76 -5.51 12.42 -33.93
N LEU A 77 -4.97 13.58 -33.59
CA LEU A 77 -4.87 14.72 -34.50
C LEU A 77 -3.92 14.42 -35.67
N SER A 78 -2.78 13.78 -35.41
CA SER A 78 -1.85 13.37 -36.46
C SER A 78 -2.48 12.38 -37.44
N LEU A 79 -3.30 11.45 -36.96
CA LEU A 79 -4.04 10.50 -37.81
C LEU A 79 -5.12 11.21 -38.64
N TYR A 80 -5.80 12.21 -38.06
CA TYR A 80 -6.81 13.00 -38.75
C TYR A 80 -6.24 13.84 -39.90
N LEU A 81 -5.05 14.44 -39.71
CA LEU A 81 -4.39 15.22 -40.76
C LEU A 81 -3.97 14.38 -41.97
N SER A 82 -3.61 13.12 -41.75
CA SER A 82 -3.23 12.20 -42.84
C SER A 82 -4.40 11.74 -43.70
N SER A 83 -5.61 11.65 -43.14
CA SER A 83 -6.81 11.20 -43.84
C SER A 83 -8.06 11.83 -43.21
N PRO A 84 -8.44 13.05 -43.63
CA PRO A 84 -9.55 13.77 -43.02
C PRO A 84 -10.87 13.09 -43.38
N SER A 85 -11.49 12.45 -42.39
CA SER A 85 -12.84 11.89 -42.50
C SER A 85 -13.65 12.23 -41.24
N MET A 86 -14.95 12.50 -41.40
CA MET A 86 -15.84 12.82 -40.27
C MET A 86 -15.92 11.68 -39.24
N VAL A 87 -15.87 10.43 -39.70
CA VAL A 87 -15.88 9.25 -38.82
C VAL A 87 -14.63 9.20 -37.94
N LEU A 88 -13.46 9.48 -38.50
CA LEU A 88 -12.19 9.47 -37.75
C LEU A 88 -12.15 10.59 -36.70
N LEU A 89 -12.71 11.76 -37.01
CA LEU A 89 -12.83 12.86 -36.03
C LEU A 89 -13.66 12.45 -34.81
N LEU A 90 -14.81 11.79 -35.02
CA LEU A 90 -15.64 11.27 -33.93
C LEU A 90 -14.88 10.24 -33.08
N VAL A 91 -14.16 9.32 -33.71
CA VAL A 91 -13.35 8.31 -33.01
C VAL A 91 -12.24 8.96 -32.18
N VAL A 92 -11.53 9.95 -32.72
CA VAL A 92 -10.44 10.66 -32.01
C VAL A 92 -10.96 11.38 -30.76
N ILE A 93 -12.11 12.05 -30.85
CA ILE A 93 -12.73 12.72 -29.71
C ILE A 93 -13.11 11.70 -28.63
N LEU A 94 -13.74 10.59 -29.04
CA LEU A 94 -14.22 9.56 -28.11
C LEU A 94 -13.06 8.85 -27.40
N VAL A 95 -12.02 8.45 -28.15
CA VAL A 95 -10.81 7.83 -27.59
C VAL A 95 -10.07 8.82 -26.69
N SER A 96 -9.93 10.08 -27.09
CA SER A 96 -9.23 11.08 -26.27
C SER A 96 -9.96 11.39 -24.98
N CYS A 97 -11.29 11.41 -24.97
CA CYS A 97 -12.04 11.59 -23.74
C CYS A 97 -11.95 10.36 -22.82
N PHE A 98 -11.98 9.15 -23.39
CA PHE A 98 -12.02 7.91 -22.61
C PHE A 98 -10.67 7.53 -22.00
N THR A 99 -9.57 7.77 -22.70
CA THR A 99 -8.20 7.41 -22.26
C THR A 99 -7.81 7.96 -20.89
N PRO A 100 -7.93 9.27 -20.58
CA PRO A 100 -7.59 9.81 -19.26
C PRO A 100 -8.49 9.26 -18.15
N LEU A 101 -9.77 9.01 -18.47
CA LEU A 101 -10.74 8.48 -17.52
C LEU A 101 -10.38 7.04 -17.13
N ALA A 102 -10.00 6.21 -18.11
CA ALA A 102 -9.49 4.87 -17.88
C ALA A 102 -8.20 4.87 -17.03
N ALA A 103 -7.26 5.78 -17.34
CA ALA A 103 -6.02 5.92 -16.57
C ALA A 103 -6.28 6.31 -15.10
N LEU A 104 -7.24 7.22 -14.85
CA LEU A 104 -7.65 7.57 -13.49
C LEU A 104 -8.26 6.36 -12.77
N MET A 105 -9.17 5.65 -13.42
CA MET A 105 -9.84 4.48 -12.85
C MET A 105 -8.82 3.39 -12.44
N VAL A 106 -7.84 3.12 -13.30
CA VAL A 106 -6.74 2.18 -12.99
C VAL A 106 -5.92 2.67 -11.80
N GLY A 107 -5.57 3.95 -11.76
CA GLY A 107 -4.82 4.54 -10.64
C GLY A 107 -5.55 4.44 -9.30
N PHE A 108 -6.89 4.56 -9.31
CA PHE A 108 -7.71 4.31 -8.12
C PHE A 108 -7.81 2.84 -7.76
N LEU A 109 -7.89 1.93 -8.73
CA LEU A 109 -8.10 0.51 -8.46
C LEU A 109 -6.89 -0.14 -7.77
N VAL A 110 -5.67 0.30 -8.10
CA VAL A 110 -4.41 -0.25 -7.58
C VAL A 110 -4.34 -0.32 -6.04
N PRO A 111 -4.54 0.78 -5.29
CA PRO A 111 -4.45 0.73 -3.83
C PRO A 111 -5.58 -0.11 -3.19
N PHE A 112 -6.78 -0.13 -3.78
CA PHE A 112 -7.87 -1.00 -3.34
C PHE A 112 -7.55 -2.48 -3.56
N ALA A 113 -7.04 -2.83 -4.74
CA ALA A 113 -6.62 -4.18 -5.07
C ALA A 113 -5.52 -4.66 -4.12
N LYS A 114 -4.54 -3.79 -3.80
CA LYS A 114 -3.46 -4.12 -2.86
C LYS A 114 -3.98 -4.33 -1.43
N ARG A 115 -4.88 -3.48 -0.94
CA ARG A 115 -5.56 -3.66 0.37
C ARG A 115 -6.30 -4.99 0.43
N SER A 116 -7.10 -5.29 -0.60
CA SER A 116 -7.86 -6.54 -0.69
C SER A 116 -6.95 -7.77 -0.73
N GLY A 117 -5.89 -7.73 -1.54
CA GLY A 117 -4.89 -8.79 -1.62
C GLY A 117 -4.18 -9.05 -0.28
N ARG A 118 -3.78 -7.98 0.43
CA ARG A 118 -3.18 -8.09 1.77
C ARG A 118 -4.15 -8.71 2.77
N ARG A 119 -5.40 -8.23 2.82
CA ARG A 119 -6.45 -8.75 3.70
C ARG A 119 -6.72 -10.24 3.45
N ASN A 120 -7.05 -10.58 2.20
CA ASN A 120 -7.45 -11.93 1.86
C ASN A 120 -6.29 -12.91 2.01
N GLY A 121 -5.08 -12.51 1.61
CA GLY A 121 -3.89 -13.33 1.75
C GLY A 121 -3.63 -13.75 3.20
N VAL A 122 -3.66 -12.79 4.14
CA VAL A 122 -3.51 -13.09 5.57
C VAL A 122 -4.68 -13.92 6.08
N ARG A 123 -5.93 -13.58 5.72
CA ARG A 123 -7.12 -14.33 6.16
C ARG A 123 -7.07 -15.80 5.79
N PHE A 124 -6.57 -16.13 4.59
CA PHE A 124 -6.42 -17.52 4.14
C PHE A 124 -5.29 -18.26 4.86
N GLU A 125 -4.20 -17.57 5.21
CA GLU A 125 -3.07 -18.16 5.92
C GLU A 125 -3.29 -18.26 7.44
N LEU A 126 -4.25 -17.51 8.00
CA LEU A 126 -4.46 -17.35 9.44
C LEU A 126 -4.71 -18.68 10.20
N PRO A 127 -5.57 -19.60 9.72
CA PRO A 127 -5.81 -20.86 10.45
C PRO A 127 -4.54 -21.71 10.56
N TYR A 128 -3.73 -21.71 9.50
CA TYR A 128 -2.46 -22.42 9.47
C TYR A 128 -1.42 -21.79 10.39
N LEU A 129 -1.43 -20.45 10.51
CA LEU A 129 -0.60 -19.74 11.48
C LEU A 129 -0.94 -20.17 12.90
N ALA A 130 -2.22 -20.21 13.27
CA ALA A 130 -2.65 -20.60 14.61
C ALA A 130 -2.12 -21.99 14.99
N VAL A 131 -2.33 -22.98 14.11
CA VAL A 131 -1.81 -24.35 14.31
C VAL A 131 -0.29 -24.35 14.45
N TYR A 132 0.42 -23.60 13.60
CA TYR A 132 1.88 -23.51 13.66
C TYR A 132 2.38 -22.90 14.98
N MET A 133 1.73 -21.82 15.45
CA MET A 133 2.07 -21.19 16.73
C MET A 133 1.82 -22.13 17.89
N THR A 134 0.70 -22.85 17.91
CA THR A 134 0.40 -23.85 18.94
C THR A 134 1.44 -24.95 18.97
N ILE A 135 1.82 -25.53 17.81
CA ILE A 135 2.85 -26.60 17.76
C ILE A 135 4.19 -26.09 18.27
N MET A 136 4.59 -24.87 17.90
CA MET A 136 5.84 -24.29 18.36
C MET A 136 5.82 -23.94 19.84
N ALA A 137 4.69 -23.46 20.35
CA ALA A 137 4.49 -23.18 21.78
C ALA A 137 4.54 -24.47 22.61
N LEU A 138 3.91 -25.56 22.13
CA LEU A 138 4.03 -26.90 22.73
C LEU A 138 5.48 -27.41 22.72
N GLY A 139 6.25 -27.05 21.69
CA GLY A 139 7.70 -27.30 21.63
C GLY A 139 8.54 -26.43 22.57
N GLY A 140 7.92 -25.59 23.39
CA GLY A 140 8.59 -24.72 24.36
C GLY A 140 9.26 -23.50 23.73
N LEU A 141 8.97 -23.16 22.46
CA LEU A 141 9.51 -21.95 21.87
C LEU A 141 8.81 -20.72 22.44
N ALA A 142 9.62 -19.77 22.90
CA ALA A 142 9.13 -18.48 23.34
C ALA A 142 8.35 -17.80 22.19
N PRO A 143 7.21 -17.17 22.48
CA PRO A 143 6.33 -16.54 21.50
C PRO A 143 7.05 -15.57 20.53
N GLU A 144 7.98 -14.76 21.05
CA GLU A 144 8.81 -13.85 20.26
C GLU A 144 9.66 -14.58 19.20
N ARG A 145 10.24 -15.73 19.56
CA ARG A 145 11.05 -16.55 18.64
C ARG A 145 10.19 -17.21 17.56
N ILE A 146 8.94 -17.55 17.87
CA ILE A 146 8.00 -18.07 16.89
C ILE A 146 7.76 -17.01 15.81
N LEU A 147 7.54 -15.75 16.21
CA LEU A 147 7.32 -14.63 15.28
C LEU A 147 8.55 -14.35 14.39
N GLU A 148 9.76 -14.38 14.97
CA GLU A 148 10.99 -14.31 14.19
C GLU A 148 11.13 -15.47 13.20
N LYS A 149 10.75 -16.68 13.60
CA LYS A 149 10.77 -17.85 12.72
C LYS A 149 9.80 -17.67 11.56
N ILE A 150 8.57 -17.21 11.82
CA ILE A 150 7.55 -16.93 10.80
C ILE A 150 8.07 -15.91 9.78
N ALA A 151 8.83 -14.88 10.21
CA ALA A 151 9.42 -13.90 9.30
C ALA A 151 10.48 -14.49 8.35
N SER A 152 11.12 -15.59 8.74
CA SER A 152 12.21 -16.23 8.00
C SER A 152 11.75 -17.34 7.05
N ILE A 153 10.78 -18.16 7.45
CA ILE A 153 10.32 -19.33 6.70
C ILE A 153 9.53 -18.94 5.45
N ARG A 154 9.50 -19.83 4.44
CA ARG A 154 8.73 -19.64 3.19
C ARG A 154 7.33 -20.27 3.22
N LEU A 155 6.90 -20.79 4.38
CA LEU A 155 5.60 -21.45 4.54
C LEU A 155 4.43 -20.50 4.27
N PHE A 156 4.56 -19.25 4.74
CA PHE A 156 3.57 -18.20 4.57
C PHE A 156 4.08 -17.16 3.58
N LYS A 157 3.23 -16.70 2.66
CA LYS A 157 3.56 -15.60 1.76
C LYS A 157 3.16 -14.27 2.37
N TYR A 158 1.93 -14.15 2.87
CA TYR A 158 1.38 -12.88 3.35
C TYR A 158 1.72 -12.61 4.81
N ILE A 159 1.52 -13.60 5.70
CA ILE A 159 1.82 -13.44 7.12
C ILE A 159 3.32 -13.23 7.36
N ARG A 160 4.17 -13.88 6.55
CA ARG A 160 5.62 -13.64 6.57
C ARG A 160 5.96 -12.17 6.32
N LEU A 161 5.27 -11.50 5.39
CA LEU A 161 5.50 -10.08 5.11
C LEU A 161 5.10 -9.20 6.31
N GLU A 162 4.02 -9.55 7.00
CA GLU A 162 3.61 -8.85 8.22
C GLU A 162 4.60 -9.07 9.36
N ALA A 163 5.04 -10.32 9.58
CA ALA A 163 6.08 -10.66 10.55
C ALA A 163 7.41 -9.94 10.25
N GLN A 164 7.80 -9.84 8.98
CA GLN A 164 8.98 -9.05 8.58
C GLN A 164 8.84 -7.56 8.87
N ARG A 165 7.64 -6.99 8.76
CA ARG A 165 7.39 -5.59 9.15
C ARG A 165 7.54 -5.41 10.65
N ILE A 166 7.00 -6.33 11.45
CA ILE A 166 7.14 -6.29 12.91
C ILE A 166 8.61 -6.40 13.31
N VAL A 167 9.33 -7.39 12.77
CA VAL A 167 10.77 -7.58 13.05
C VAL A 167 11.59 -6.37 12.61
N ARG A 168 11.24 -5.73 11.48
CA ARG A 168 11.85 -4.47 11.03
C ARG A 168 11.61 -3.35 12.03
N ASP A 169 10.39 -3.20 12.51
CA ASP A 169 10.00 -2.18 13.48
C ASP A 169 10.77 -2.33 14.80
N VAL A 170 11.00 -3.56 15.24
CA VAL A 170 11.86 -3.83 16.41
C VAL A 170 13.33 -3.56 16.09
N LYS A 171 13.90 -4.21 15.07
CA LYS A 171 15.36 -4.23 14.84
C LYS A 171 15.91 -2.93 14.25
N ILE A 172 15.14 -2.25 13.40
CA ILE A 172 15.58 -1.04 12.71
C ILE A 172 15.12 0.20 13.46
N PHE A 173 13.88 0.22 13.95
CA PHE A 173 13.30 1.39 14.58
C PHE A 173 13.36 1.36 16.11
N GLY A 174 13.86 0.27 16.71
CA GLY A 174 14.03 0.15 18.17
C GLY A 174 12.71 0.11 18.94
N LEU A 175 11.61 -0.26 18.28
CA LEU A 175 10.31 -0.38 18.93
C LEU A 175 10.30 -1.61 19.84
N ASP A 176 9.61 -1.46 20.98
CA ASP A 176 9.28 -2.59 21.85
C ASP A 176 8.50 -3.67 21.06
N PRO A 177 8.82 -4.98 21.19
CA PRO A 177 8.20 -6.05 20.41
C PRO A 177 6.68 -6.10 20.50
N LEU A 178 6.10 -5.93 21.69
CA LEU A 178 4.65 -5.95 21.87
C LEU A 178 4.01 -4.74 21.19
N THR A 179 4.62 -3.56 21.35
CA THR A 179 4.19 -2.32 20.71
C THR A 179 4.28 -2.42 19.18
N ALA A 180 5.29 -3.10 18.63
CA ALA A 180 5.44 -3.32 17.20
C ALA A 180 4.35 -4.27 16.64
N ILE A 181 3.98 -5.31 17.39
CA ILE A 181 2.88 -6.20 17.04
C ILE A 181 1.55 -5.43 17.03
N GLU A 182 1.25 -4.70 18.11
CA GLU A 182 0.04 -3.87 18.23
C GLU A 182 -0.06 -2.88 17.07
N ARG A 183 1.02 -2.15 16.77
CA ARG A 183 1.07 -1.20 15.66
C ARG A 183 0.78 -1.86 14.31
N ASN A 184 1.37 -3.03 14.04
CA ASN A 184 1.08 -3.77 12.82
C ASN A 184 -0.41 -4.16 12.79
N ALA A 185 -0.93 -4.75 13.86
CA ALA A 185 -2.31 -5.24 13.98
C ALA A 185 -3.35 -4.14 13.75
N TYR A 186 -3.16 -2.94 14.34
CA TYR A 186 -4.06 -1.79 14.14
C TYR A 186 -4.07 -1.26 12.70
N SER A 187 -2.94 -1.36 12.00
CA SER A 187 -2.82 -0.94 10.60
C SER A 187 -3.31 -1.99 9.59
N HIS A 188 -3.74 -3.16 10.04
CA HIS A 188 -4.05 -4.29 9.16
C HIS A 188 -5.55 -4.35 8.80
N PRO A 189 -5.92 -4.60 7.51
CA PRO A 189 -7.32 -4.64 7.08
C PRO A 189 -8.10 -5.91 7.46
N CYS A 190 -7.44 -6.91 8.06
CA CYS A 190 -8.05 -8.20 8.41
C CYS A 190 -8.34 -8.24 9.91
N LYS A 191 -9.63 -8.25 10.29
CA LYS A 191 -10.05 -8.16 11.69
C LYS A 191 -9.62 -9.38 12.49
N GLU A 192 -9.75 -10.56 11.91
CA GLU A 192 -9.39 -11.84 12.52
C GLU A 192 -7.89 -11.90 12.87
N TYR A 193 -7.04 -11.34 12.01
CA TYR A 193 -5.61 -11.18 12.28
C TYR A 193 -5.37 -10.16 13.40
N THR A 194 -6.04 -9.01 13.34
CA THR A 194 -5.92 -7.97 14.37
C THR A 194 -6.32 -8.50 15.75
N GLU A 195 -7.44 -9.21 15.84
CA GLU A 195 -7.92 -9.84 17.08
C GLU A 195 -6.94 -10.87 17.61
N LEU A 196 -6.41 -11.75 16.74
CA LEU A 196 -5.43 -12.76 17.14
C LEU A 196 -4.14 -12.12 17.68
N MET A 197 -3.59 -11.13 16.96
CA MET A 197 -2.35 -10.47 17.36
C MET A 197 -2.50 -9.63 18.64
N LEU A 198 -3.62 -8.92 18.81
CA LEU A 198 -3.89 -8.14 20.02
C LEU A 198 -4.22 -9.03 21.23
N GLY A 199 -4.94 -10.13 21.01
CA GLY A 199 -5.17 -11.15 22.04
C GLY A 199 -3.85 -11.72 22.53
N TYR A 200 -2.95 -12.05 21.60
CA TYR A 200 -1.60 -12.49 21.89
C TYR A 200 -0.80 -11.49 22.73
N THR A 201 -0.76 -10.20 22.36
CA THR A 201 0.02 -9.21 23.15
C THR A 201 -0.56 -9.02 24.54
N THR A 202 -1.88 -9.12 24.68
CA THR A 202 -2.57 -9.04 25.97
C THR A 202 -2.20 -10.22 26.87
N THR A 203 -2.21 -11.45 26.36
CA THR A 203 -1.84 -12.66 27.11
C THR A 203 -0.38 -12.60 27.58
N VAL A 204 0.53 -12.21 26.69
CA VAL A 204 1.96 -12.07 27.03
C VAL A 204 2.17 -10.98 28.09
N ARG A 205 1.48 -9.83 27.99
CA ARG A 205 1.63 -8.70 28.93
C ARG A 205 1.11 -9.03 30.34
N ILE A 206 0.07 -9.84 30.46
CA ILE A 206 -0.50 -10.27 31.75
C ILE A 206 0.31 -11.41 32.38
N GLY A 207 1.25 -12.02 31.63
CA GLY A 207 1.99 -13.21 32.06
C GLY A 207 1.11 -14.48 32.07
N GLY A 208 -0.01 -14.45 31.35
CA GLY A 208 -0.91 -15.59 31.18
C GLY A 208 -0.33 -16.63 30.22
N ASP A 209 -0.79 -17.88 30.33
CA ASP A 209 -0.36 -18.97 29.47
C ASP A 209 -0.72 -18.70 28.01
N VAL A 210 0.30 -18.41 27.18
CA VAL A 210 0.16 -18.14 25.73
C VAL A 210 -0.34 -19.38 24.97
N ILE A 211 -0.29 -20.56 25.59
CA ILE A 211 -0.67 -21.86 25.02
C ILE A 211 -2.21 -22.05 25.03
N HIS A 212 -2.97 -21.20 25.73
CA HIS A 212 -4.43 -21.34 25.91
C HIS A 212 -5.31 -20.29 25.22
N TYR A 213 -4.83 -19.68 24.13
CA TYR A 213 -5.60 -18.75 23.29
C TYR A 213 -5.62 -19.19 21.83
#